data_AF-A0A934BXB0-F1
#
_entry.id   AF-A0A934BXB0-F1
#
_cell.length_a   1.000
_cell.length_b   1.000
_cell.length_c   1.000
_cell.angle_alpha   90.00
_cell.angle_beta   90.00
_cell.angle_gamma   90.00
#
_symmetry.space_group_name_H-M   'P 1'
#
loop_
_entity.id
_entity.type
_entity.pdbx_description
1 polymer ?
#
loop_
_entity_poly.entity_id
_entity_poly.type
_entity_poly.pdbx_seq_one_letter_code
_entity_poly.pdbx_strand_id
1 'polypeptide(L)'
;MTTRSRQTVMAILGLAAGAVGAAAEKVGVYDSRAVAYAHFWSSPASQERDAAIAAAKSAKAAGNTAEYEQRSKALADHQKKMHEQVFSSAPAVEAMAALASKEAALRREIGVARFVSKWDEKSLRSVKEEDRVDVTDRLVREFITPTEKQQKVLDSMKTKPPISLWRMKLLNLFGAA
;
A
#
# COMPACT_ATOMS: atom_id res chain seq x y z
N MET A 1 28.11 -69.57 -27.07
CA MET A 1 28.21 -69.00 -28.44
C MET A 1 26.86 -68.38 -28.77
N THR A 2 26.63 -67.14 -29.20
CA THR A 2 27.40 -65.92 -29.51
C THR A 2 26.28 -64.86 -29.67
N THR A 3 26.08 -63.94 -28.71
CA THR A 3 26.40 -62.50 -28.81
C THR A 3 25.28 -61.57 -29.34
N ARG A 4 24.89 -60.63 -28.46
CA ARG A 4 24.43 -59.22 -28.63
C ARG A 4 23.52 -58.84 -29.81
N SER A 5 22.46 -58.09 -29.49
CA SER A 5 22.45 -56.66 -29.83
C SER A 5 21.48 -55.88 -28.92
N ARG A 6 21.99 -54.82 -28.30
CA ARG A 6 21.25 -53.83 -27.52
C ARG A 6 20.70 -52.78 -28.49
N GLN A 7 19.41 -52.46 -28.45
CA GLN A 7 18.90 -51.22 -29.02
C GLN A 7 18.50 -50.28 -27.89
N THR A 8 19.37 -49.29 -27.69
CA THR A 8 19.13 -48.07 -26.94
C THR A 8 18.19 -47.19 -27.75
N VAL A 9 16.99 -46.89 -27.25
CA VAL A 9 16.17 -45.80 -27.77
C VAL A 9 16.42 -44.57 -26.90
N MET A 10 17.23 -43.65 -27.42
CA MET A 10 17.34 -42.28 -26.92
C MET A 10 16.07 -41.53 -27.31
N ALA A 11 15.22 -41.18 -26.34
CA ALA A 11 14.17 -40.19 -26.54
C ALA A 11 14.77 -38.78 -26.38
N ILE A 12 14.73 -38.02 -27.46
CA ILE A 12 15.25 -36.66 -27.57
C ILE A 12 14.37 -35.70 -26.76
N LEU A 13 15.04 -34.96 -25.89
CA LEU A 13 14.51 -33.84 -25.11
C LEU A 13 14.26 -32.65 -26.04
N GLY A 14 12.99 -32.36 -26.35
CA GLY A 14 12.59 -31.14 -27.06
C GLY A 14 12.24 -30.03 -26.07
N LEU A 15 13.23 -29.33 -25.51
CA LEU A 15 12.97 -28.03 -24.87
C LEU A 15 12.77 -26.98 -25.97
N ALA A 16 11.51 -26.70 -26.29
CA ALA A 16 11.16 -25.44 -26.94
C ALA A 16 11.30 -24.33 -25.90
N ALA A 17 12.50 -23.74 -25.80
CA ALA A 17 12.70 -22.47 -25.12
C ALA A 17 12.03 -21.38 -25.97
N GLY A 18 10.73 -21.18 -25.75
CA GLY A 18 10.04 -20.00 -26.22
C GLY A 18 10.70 -18.79 -25.58
N ALA A 19 11.50 -18.05 -26.34
CA ALA A 19 11.87 -16.70 -26.01
C ALA A 19 10.59 -15.86 -25.99
N VAL A 20 9.95 -15.80 -24.82
CA VAL A 20 8.96 -14.77 -24.51
C VAL A 20 9.76 -13.49 -24.47
N GLY A 21 9.77 -12.75 -25.58
CA GLY A 21 10.19 -11.36 -25.57
C GLY A 21 9.43 -10.69 -24.43
N ALA A 22 10.16 -10.14 -23.45
CA ALA A 22 9.58 -9.50 -22.29
C ALA A 22 8.70 -8.35 -22.78
N ALA A 23 7.39 -8.60 -22.92
CA ALA A 23 6.40 -7.55 -23.07
C ALA A 23 6.67 -6.55 -21.94
N ALA A 24 6.71 -5.26 -22.28
CA ALA A 24 6.95 -4.22 -21.29
C ALA A 24 5.97 -4.42 -20.13
N GLU A 25 6.54 -4.66 -18.96
CA GLU A 25 5.79 -5.17 -17.83
C GLU A 25 4.96 -4.02 -17.24
N LYS A 26 3.63 -4.07 -17.37
CA LYS A 26 2.74 -3.01 -16.87
C LYS A 26 2.91 -2.82 -15.36
N VAL A 27 2.99 -1.57 -14.93
CA VAL A 27 3.13 -1.18 -13.52
C VAL A 27 1.85 -0.50 -13.04
N GLY A 28 1.29 -0.99 -11.93
CA GLY A 28 0.16 -0.36 -11.28
C GLY A 28 0.62 0.86 -10.49
N VAL A 29 0.28 2.05 -10.96
CA VAL A 29 0.60 3.32 -10.30
C VAL A 29 -0.58 3.74 -9.43
N TYR A 30 -0.33 4.16 -8.19
CA TYR A 30 -1.40 4.57 -7.27
C TYR A 30 -1.08 5.85 -6.50
N ASP A 31 -2.10 6.62 -6.12
CA ASP A 31 -1.95 7.71 -5.16
C ASP A 31 -1.88 7.15 -3.73
N SER A 32 -0.69 7.21 -3.10
CA SER A 32 -0.51 6.68 -1.73
C SER A 32 -1.43 7.35 -0.71
N ARG A 33 -1.79 8.62 -0.90
CA ARG A 33 -2.69 9.35 0.02
C ARG A 33 -4.08 8.77 0.01
N ALA A 34 -4.61 8.47 -1.18
CA ALA A 34 -5.93 7.90 -1.36
C ALA A 34 -6.01 6.51 -0.73
N VAL A 35 -4.99 5.68 -0.93
CA VAL A 35 -4.90 4.33 -0.36
C VAL A 35 -4.73 4.37 1.17
N ALA A 36 -3.90 5.27 1.70
CA ALA A 36 -3.77 5.47 3.14
C ALA A 36 -5.08 5.99 3.78
N TYR A 37 -5.76 6.92 3.12
CA TYR A 37 -7.06 7.43 3.56
C TYR A 37 -8.11 6.33 3.58
N ALA A 38 -8.20 5.52 2.53
CA ALA A 38 -9.12 4.39 2.45
C ALA A 38 -8.86 3.37 3.58
N HIS A 39 -7.59 3.02 3.82
CA HIS A 39 -7.22 2.14 4.93
C HIS A 39 -7.63 2.71 6.29
N PHE A 40 -7.40 4.00 6.54
CA PHE A 40 -7.79 4.65 7.79
C PHE A 40 -9.29 4.52 8.12
N TRP A 41 -10.13 4.53 7.08
CA TRP A 41 -11.58 4.37 7.21
C TRP A 41 -12.06 2.91 7.12
N SER A 42 -11.16 1.96 6.89
CA SER A 42 -11.52 0.54 6.87
C SER A 42 -11.99 0.08 8.26
N SER A 43 -12.83 -0.95 8.28
CA SER A 43 -13.34 -1.50 9.54
C SER A 43 -12.23 -2.00 10.48
N PRO A 44 -11.23 -2.78 10.02
CA PRO A 44 -10.16 -3.25 10.90
C PRO A 44 -9.35 -2.10 11.51
N ALA A 45 -8.91 -1.13 10.69
CA ALA A 45 -8.13 0.00 11.17
C ALA A 45 -8.94 0.90 12.13
N SER A 46 -10.24 1.07 11.86
CA SER A 46 -11.12 1.85 12.73
C SER A 46 -11.32 1.18 14.08
N GLN A 47 -11.54 -0.13 14.10
CA GLN A 47 -11.67 -0.89 15.35
C GLN A 47 -10.40 -0.83 16.20
N GLU A 48 -9.23 -0.98 15.59
CA GLU A 48 -7.94 -0.90 16.28
C GLU A 48 -7.73 0.49 16.91
N ARG A 49 -7.98 1.54 16.14
CA ARG A 49 -7.89 2.94 16.62
C ARG A 49 -8.87 3.19 17.76
N ASP A 50 -10.12 2.78 17.61
CA ASP A 50 -11.16 3.04 18.61
C ASP A 50 -10.85 2.27 19.91
N ALA A 51 -10.31 1.06 19.82
CA ALA A 51 -9.81 0.29 20.97
C ALA A 51 -8.63 0.99 21.66
N ALA A 52 -7.67 1.52 20.90
CA ALA A 52 -6.54 2.27 21.47
C ALA A 52 -6.99 3.53 22.22
N ILE A 53 -7.97 4.26 21.67
CA ILE A 53 -8.58 5.44 22.31
C ILE A 53 -9.31 5.03 23.59
N ALA A 54 -10.13 3.96 23.54
CA ALA A 54 -10.86 3.46 24.69
C ALA A 54 -9.92 3.05 25.83
N ALA A 55 -8.82 2.35 25.50
CA ALA A 55 -7.82 1.95 26.48
C ALA A 55 -7.13 3.16 27.15
N ALA A 56 -6.78 4.20 26.38
CA ALA A 56 -6.23 5.43 26.94
C ALA A 56 -7.23 6.12 27.89
N LYS A 57 -8.50 6.21 27.50
CA LYS A 57 -9.57 6.77 28.35
C LYS A 57 -9.76 5.96 29.63
N SER A 58 -9.71 4.64 29.55
CA SER A 58 -9.83 3.75 30.71
C SER A 58 -8.67 3.96 31.70
N ALA A 59 -7.43 4.03 31.20
CA ALA A 59 -6.25 4.31 32.04
C ALA A 59 -6.37 5.66 32.77
N LYS A 60 -6.85 6.69 32.06
CA LYS A 60 -7.13 8.01 32.65
C LYS A 60 -8.18 7.94 33.75
N ALA A 61 -9.30 7.27 33.49
CA ALA A 61 -10.40 7.14 34.45
C ALA A 61 -10.00 6.35 35.70
N ALA A 62 -9.11 5.36 35.55
CA ALA A 62 -8.55 4.58 36.66
C ALA A 62 -7.43 5.30 37.43
N GLY A 63 -7.05 6.52 37.04
CA GLY A 63 -5.93 7.25 37.66
C GLY A 63 -4.55 6.63 37.37
N ASN A 64 -4.44 5.73 36.39
CA ASN A 64 -3.17 5.15 35.97
C ASN A 64 -2.42 6.12 35.05
N THR A 65 -1.82 7.16 35.63
CA THR A 65 -1.18 8.26 34.90
C THR A 65 -0.08 7.78 33.95
N ALA A 66 0.80 6.87 34.38
CA ALA A 66 1.90 6.39 33.54
C ALA A 66 1.39 5.65 32.30
N GLU A 67 0.37 4.80 32.46
CA GLU A 67 -0.25 4.09 31.34
C GLU A 67 -0.99 5.07 30.40
N TYR A 68 -1.71 6.04 30.98
CA TYR A 68 -2.39 7.06 30.18
C TYR A 68 -1.40 7.88 29.34
N GLU A 69 -0.29 8.33 29.92
CA GLU A 69 0.74 9.10 29.21
C GLU A 69 1.36 8.30 28.07
N GLN A 70 1.73 7.04 28.33
CA GLN A 70 2.27 6.14 27.31
C GLN A 70 1.29 5.95 26.14
N ARG A 71 0.02 5.66 26.44
CA ARG A 71 -1.01 5.46 25.41
C ARG A 71 -1.32 6.73 24.64
N SER A 72 -1.38 7.88 25.32
CA SER A 72 -1.60 9.18 24.70
C SER A 72 -0.47 9.55 23.74
N LYS A 73 0.78 9.29 24.13
CA LYS A 73 1.93 9.45 23.25
C LYS A 73 1.84 8.56 22.01
N ALA A 74 1.49 7.28 22.18
CA ALA A 74 1.34 6.36 21.05
C ALA A 74 0.24 6.82 20.08
N LEU A 75 -0.90 7.30 20.58
CA LEU A 75 -1.97 7.87 19.76
C LEU A 75 -1.52 9.12 19.00
N ALA A 76 -0.78 10.02 19.65
CA ALA A 76 -0.24 11.22 19.01
C ALA A 76 0.79 10.87 17.92
N ASP A 77 1.69 9.92 18.19
CA ASP A 77 2.68 9.46 17.22
C ASP A 77 2.01 8.77 16.02
N HIS A 78 0.96 7.97 16.27
CA HIS A 78 0.13 7.39 15.22
C HIS A 78 -0.57 8.47 14.36
N GLN A 79 -1.18 9.48 14.99
CA GLN A 79 -1.84 10.58 14.28
C GLN A 79 -0.86 11.35 13.37
N LYS A 80 0.35 11.64 13.86
CA LYS A 80 1.41 12.29 13.06
C LYS A 80 1.76 11.45 11.83
N LYS A 81 1.93 10.14 12.01
CA LYS A 81 2.22 9.22 10.90
C LYS A 81 1.07 9.18 9.88
N MET A 82 -0.18 9.18 10.34
CA MET A 82 -1.34 9.23 9.45
C MET A 82 -1.41 10.55 8.67
N HIS A 83 -1.12 11.69 9.30
CA HIS A 83 -1.01 12.97 8.59
C HIS A 83 0.09 12.94 7.51
N GLU A 84 1.25 12.34 7.80
CA GLU A 84 2.29 12.14 6.80
C GLU A 84 1.77 11.36 5.60
N GLN A 85 1.08 10.23 5.81
CA GLN A 85 0.64 9.38 4.71
C GLN A 85 -0.53 9.95 3.91
N VAL A 86 -1.46 10.65 4.56
CA VAL A 86 -2.68 11.15 3.90
C VAL A 86 -2.48 12.52 3.26
N PHE A 87 -1.59 13.36 3.80
CA PHE A 87 -1.42 14.73 3.31
C PHE A 87 -0.11 14.98 2.58
N SER A 88 0.84 14.04 2.62
CA SER A 88 2.15 14.20 1.98
C SER A 88 2.47 13.13 0.92
N SER A 89 3.70 13.15 0.42
CA SER A 89 4.24 12.13 -0.49
C SER A 89 4.75 10.87 0.23
N ALA A 90 4.50 10.73 1.54
CA ALA A 90 4.89 9.54 2.29
C ALA A 90 4.26 8.25 1.72
N PRO A 91 4.95 7.10 1.84
CA PRO A 91 4.40 5.81 1.44
C PRO A 91 3.24 5.41 2.37
N ALA A 92 2.22 4.75 1.79
CA ALA A 92 1.08 4.19 2.51
C ALA A 92 1.42 2.84 3.15
N VAL A 93 2.43 2.81 4.04
CA VAL A 93 3.05 1.57 4.53
C VAL A 93 2.04 0.63 5.16
N GLU A 94 1.21 1.13 6.08
CA GLU A 94 0.20 0.34 6.80
C GLU A 94 -0.86 -0.21 5.84
N ALA A 95 -1.31 0.61 4.90
CA ALA A 95 -2.29 0.18 3.91
C ALA A 95 -1.71 -0.93 3.02
N MET A 96 -0.50 -0.77 2.50
CA MET A 96 0.13 -1.81 1.68
C MET A 96 0.40 -3.09 2.47
N ALA A 97 0.79 -2.99 3.75
CA ALA A 97 0.95 -4.14 4.63
C ALA A 97 -0.38 -4.89 4.84
N ALA A 98 -1.50 -4.17 5.00
CA ALA A 98 -2.84 -4.75 5.09
C ALA A 98 -3.30 -5.45 3.80
N LEU A 99 -2.69 -5.15 2.65
CA LEU A 99 -2.94 -5.83 1.36
C LEU A 99 -2.00 -7.01 1.10
N ALA A 100 -0.92 -7.17 1.87
CA ALA A 100 0.20 -8.06 1.52
C ALA A 100 -0.23 -9.50 1.21
N SER A 101 -1.20 -10.05 1.95
CA SER A 101 -1.69 -11.43 1.75
C SER A 101 -2.46 -11.62 0.43
N LYS A 102 -3.05 -10.57 -0.13
CA LYS A 102 -3.83 -10.60 -1.38
C LYS A 102 -3.15 -9.88 -2.54
N GLU A 103 -2.02 -9.22 -2.31
CA GLU A 103 -1.32 -8.38 -3.28
C GLU A 103 -1.01 -9.14 -4.59
N ALA A 104 -0.49 -10.37 -4.49
CA ALA A 104 -0.18 -11.19 -5.66
C ALA A 104 -1.42 -11.53 -6.51
N ALA A 105 -2.57 -11.76 -5.86
CA ALA A 105 -3.82 -12.02 -6.56
C ALA A 105 -4.33 -10.75 -7.26
N LEU A 106 -4.31 -9.60 -6.56
CA LEU A 106 -4.71 -8.30 -7.11
C LEU A 106 -3.86 -7.92 -8.32
N ARG A 107 -2.54 -8.08 -8.23
CA ARG A 107 -1.62 -7.82 -9.36
C ARG A 107 -1.97 -8.63 -10.60
N ARG A 108 -2.25 -9.93 -10.44
CA ARG A 108 -2.67 -10.81 -11.55
C ARG A 108 -4.02 -10.41 -12.13
N GLU A 109 -5.00 -10.09 -11.28
CA GLU A 109 -6.34 -9.67 -11.70
C GLU A 109 -6.28 -8.37 -12.53
N ILE A 110 -5.47 -7.41 -12.10
CA ILE A 110 -5.30 -6.11 -12.77
C ILE A 110 -4.39 -6.22 -14.00
N GLY A 111 -3.56 -7.25 -14.08
CA GLY A 111 -2.58 -7.43 -15.15
C GLY A 111 -1.37 -6.50 -15.02
N VAL A 112 -0.92 -6.24 -13.79
CA VAL A 112 0.29 -5.45 -13.48
C VAL A 112 1.26 -6.26 -12.67
N ALA A 113 2.55 -5.96 -12.80
CA ALA A 113 3.58 -6.72 -12.11
C ALA A 113 3.95 -6.21 -10.74
N ARG A 114 3.74 -4.93 -10.47
CA ARG A 114 4.03 -4.34 -9.16
C ARG A 114 3.18 -3.10 -8.97
N PHE A 115 2.94 -2.76 -7.71
CA PHE A 115 2.36 -1.49 -7.33
C PHE A 115 3.46 -0.49 -7.00
N VAL A 116 3.35 0.72 -7.53
CA VAL A 116 4.31 1.81 -7.29
C VAL A 116 3.53 3.08 -6.98
N SER A 117 3.90 3.77 -5.90
CA SER A 117 3.30 5.07 -5.59
C SER A 117 3.64 6.06 -6.70
N LYS A 118 2.66 6.88 -7.12
CA LYS A 118 2.89 7.96 -8.09
C LYS A 118 3.89 9.02 -7.60
N TRP A 119 4.22 9.00 -6.31
CA TRP A 119 5.22 9.86 -5.67
C TRP A 119 6.62 9.23 -5.57
N ASP A 120 6.78 7.95 -5.98
CA ASP A 120 8.08 7.28 -6.02
C ASP A 120 8.74 7.48 -7.40
N GLU A 121 9.28 8.68 -7.61
CA GLU A 121 9.95 9.06 -8.86
C GLU A 121 11.12 8.14 -9.20
N LYS A 122 11.80 7.60 -8.19
CA LYS A 122 12.94 6.68 -8.39
C LYS A 122 12.46 5.39 -9.05
N SER A 123 11.38 4.79 -8.54
CA SER A 123 10.81 3.56 -9.10
C SER A 123 10.12 3.75 -10.45
N LEU A 124 9.62 4.96 -10.74
CA LEU A 124 8.94 5.29 -11.99
C LEU A 124 9.86 5.73 -13.12
N ARG A 125 11.10 6.15 -12.81
CA ARG A 125 12.06 6.66 -13.81
C ARG A 125 12.32 5.67 -14.97
N SER A 126 12.31 4.37 -14.69
CA SER A 126 12.55 3.32 -15.69
C SER A 126 11.27 2.79 -16.36
N VAL A 127 10.10 3.29 -15.99
CA VAL A 127 8.80 2.83 -16.48
C VAL A 127 8.25 3.86 -17.45
N LYS A 128 7.98 3.46 -18.70
CA LYS A 128 7.38 4.35 -19.70
C LYS A 128 5.95 4.72 -19.29
N GLU A 129 5.45 5.88 -19.73
CA GLU A 129 4.12 6.33 -19.30
C GLU A 129 2.99 5.42 -19.80
N GLU A 130 3.14 4.88 -21.01
CA GLU A 130 2.21 3.93 -21.63
C GLU A 130 2.14 2.57 -20.88
N ASP A 131 3.17 2.24 -20.10
CA ASP A 131 3.22 1.01 -19.29
C ASP A 131 2.69 1.24 -17.87
N ARG A 132 2.28 2.47 -17.52
CA ARG A 132 1.72 2.81 -16.21
C ARG A 132 0.20 2.72 -16.25
N VAL A 133 -0.35 1.91 -15.36
CA VAL A 133 -1.80 1.73 -15.20
C VAL A 133 -2.21 2.39 -13.88
N ASP A 134 -3.11 3.38 -13.88
CA ASP A 134 -3.65 3.90 -12.62
C ASP A 134 -4.55 2.85 -11.96
N VAL A 135 -4.16 2.42 -10.77
CA VAL A 135 -4.88 1.40 -9.98
C VAL A 135 -5.46 1.97 -8.68
N THR A 136 -5.44 3.30 -8.50
CA THR A 136 -5.82 3.98 -7.25
C THR A 136 -7.21 3.56 -6.79
N ASP A 137 -8.22 3.71 -7.66
CA ASP A 137 -9.61 3.39 -7.30
C ASP A 137 -9.81 1.90 -7.00
N ARG A 138 -9.08 1.02 -7.69
CA ARG A 138 -9.11 -0.43 -7.45
C ARG A 138 -8.57 -0.78 -6.07
N LEU A 139 -7.46 -0.15 -5.65
CA LEU A 139 -6.86 -0.35 -4.32
C LEU A 139 -7.70 0.29 -3.21
N VAL A 140 -8.33 1.45 -3.44
CA VAL A 140 -9.26 2.07 -2.48
C VAL A 140 -10.42 1.12 -2.14
N ARG A 141 -10.97 0.45 -3.17
CA ARG A 141 -12.09 -0.50 -3.00
C ARG A 141 -11.74 -1.76 -2.21
N GLU A 142 -10.45 -2.06 -2.02
CA GLU A 142 -10.01 -3.15 -1.16
C GLU A 142 -10.20 -2.87 0.34
N PHE A 143 -10.48 -1.61 0.69
CA PHE A 143 -10.66 -1.16 2.08
C PHE A 143 -12.06 -0.66 2.38
N ILE A 144 -12.65 0.11 1.47
CA ILE A 144 -13.93 0.77 1.69
C ILE A 144 -14.76 0.85 0.41
N THR A 145 -16.07 0.92 0.56
CA THR A 145 -16.95 1.55 -0.41
C THR A 145 -17.13 3.00 0.03
N PRO A 146 -16.57 4.01 -0.68
CA PRO A 146 -16.60 5.39 -0.21
C PRO A 146 -18.04 5.93 -0.10
N THR A 147 -18.34 6.55 1.03
CA THR A 147 -19.50 7.46 1.16
C THR A 147 -19.30 8.70 0.29
N GLU A 148 -20.36 9.48 0.04
CA GLU A 148 -20.25 10.73 -0.73
C GLU A 148 -19.20 11.70 -0.17
N LYS A 149 -19.10 11.80 1.17
CA LYS A 149 -18.11 12.66 1.82
C LYS A 149 -16.69 12.16 1.57
N GLN A 150 -16.47 10.85 1.69
CA GLN A 150 -15.16 10.24 1.41
C GLN A 150 -14.81 10.36 -0.08
N GLN A 151 -15.78 10.19 -0.97
CA GLN A 151 -15.60 10.35 -2.41
C GLN A 151 -15.15 11.77 -2.76
N LYS A 152 -15.79 12.80 -2.19
CA LYS A 152 -15.37 14.20 -2.36
C LYS A 152 -13.93 14.44 -1.91
N VAL A 153 -13.50 13.82 -0.81
CA VAL A 153 -12.11 13.90 -0.35
C VAL A 153 -11.17 13.23 -1.35
N LEU A 154 -11.48 12.01 -1.78
CA LEU A 154 -10.68 11.25 -2.76
C LEU A 154 -10.56 12.01 -4.09
N ASP A 155 -11.64 12.60 -4.59
CA ASP A 155 -11.62 13.39 -5.82
C ASP A 155 -10.81 14.67 -5.66
N SER A 156 -10.84 15.32 -4.47
CA SER A 156 -9.99 16.47 -4.20
C SER A 156 -8.49 16.11 -4.17
N MET A 157 -8.14 14.86 -3.81
CA MET A 157 -6.75 14.40 -3.84
C MET A 157 -6.23 14.25 -5.28
N LYS A 158 -7.10 13.92 -6.25
CA LYS A 158 -6.69 13.77 -7.66
C LYS A 158 -6.12 15.06 -8.25
N THR A 159 -6.64 16.21 -7.84
CA THR A 159 -6.27 17.52 -8.38
C THR A 159 -5.29 18.31 -7.53
N LYS A 160 -5.15 17.99 -6.24
CA LYS A 160 -4.27 18.70 -5.31
C LYS A 160 -2.95 17.97 -5.12
N PRO A 161 -1.79 18.63 -5.33
CA PRO A 161 -0.50 18.01 -5.02
C PRO A 161 -0.37 17.77 -3.51
N PRO A 162 0.39 16.74 -3.10
CA PRO A 162 0.71 16.51 -1.69
C PRO A 162 1.51 17.68 -1.13
N ILE A 163 1.41 17.90 0.18
CA ILE A 163 2.41 18.67 0.91
C ILE A 163 3.73 17.88 0.86
N SER A 164 4.88 18.53 0.70
CA SER A 164 6.14 17.80 0.74
C SER A 164 6.33 17.13 2.11
N LEU A 165 6.92 15.92 2.14
CA LEU A 165 7.13 15.18 3.39
C LEU A 165 7.88 16.01 4.44
N TRP A 166 8.91 16.77 4.04
CA TRP A 166 9.66 17.62 4.96
C TRP A 166 8.78 18.71 5.61
N ARG A 167 7.89 19.33 4.82
CA ARG A 167 6.99 20.37 5.32
C ARG A 167 5.94 19.77 6.24
N MET A 168 5.45 18.56 5.94
CA MET A 168 4.52 17.84 6.81
C MET A 168 5.17 17.48 8.15
N LYS A 169 6.42 16.99 8.14
CA LYS A 169 7.18 16.73 9.37
C LYS A 169 7.37 17.98 10.23
N LEU A 170 7.60 19.13 9.59
CA LEU A 170 7.67 20.42 10.28
C LEU A 170 6.33 20.78 10.94
N LEU A 171 5.21 20.65 10.21
CA LEU A 171 3.87 20.90 10.75
C LEU A 171 3.52 19.95 11.91
N ASN A 172 3.93 18.67 11.84
CA ASN A 172 3.73 17.72 12.93
C ASN A 172 4.59 18.02 14.18
N LEU A 173 5.66 18.80 14.03
CA LEU A 173 6.53 19.20 15.13
C LEU A 173 5.97 20.44 15.87
N PHE A 174 5.37 21.38 15.14
CA PHE A 174 4.90 22.67 15.67
C PHE A 174 3.37 22.80 15.78
N GLY A 175 2.61 21.92 15.14
CA GLY A 175 1.14 21.96 15.06
C GLY A 175 0.41 21.11 16.10
N ALA A 176 1.10 20.60 17.11
CA ALA A 176 0.48 19.94 18.26
C ALA A 176 0.32 20.98 19.39
N ALA A 177 -0.78 21.73 19.34
CA ALA A 177 -1.38 22.41 20.48
C ALA A 177 -2.81 21.90 20.63
#